data_AF-A0A1Z8KTL6-F1
#
_entry.id   AF-A0A1Z8KTL6-F1
#
_cell.length_a   1.000
_cell.length_b   1.000
_cell.length_c   1.000
_cell.angle_alpha   90.00
_cell.angle_beta   90.00
_cell.angle_gamma   90.00
#
_symmetry.space_group_name_H-M   'P 1'
#
loop_
_entity.id
_entity.type
_entity.pdbx_description
1 polymer ?
#
loop_
_entity_poly.entity_id
_entity_poly.type
_entity_poly.pdbx_seq_one_letter_code
_entity_poly.pdbx_strand_id
1 'polypeptide(L)'
;MKFGLFFGAGAEVGYGLPLGGKFAIDLFRQDNTKEKSALREVLNGLNNLTMYATKWLPDNYKGKRIHAFGKTEFRSLIESSIEYRKATIVERLNAFDQLAANALDSCDIKQEILEQKFKEFTGKDYGSEIYSQEIKVNPTLTGNVLLFESEFYSAVLDVIRKEGDTADIEKYATSILQLLIGAYGQELVQKVNQEIFTKAPDDLTILDDISGMFRLEFDKIGNTALGLLLASGARCEVNDTSGIQDILLAVLQEALELLFTEVLDYQSLIDSHWRYLYSPREDWAKFTKMVIFLHTTRSYMLQQLEANIDADAEGYYHDMLKLLDSSDTIEAIGTANYNNLIERVCGKIIEKTSIYHLNGSVNDFYNPYKNTVIHDDDGKIPTDQIHVPFMLTQSGVKPLTSISMSRRYVELFDKFKETDAIIAIGYNFNIDDNHINGLFRQLIEDEGKTLFWVTPIDEKSDGHLTKTLEEKMRLPTSVRDQVHIVRVNRESRQTDDGLLWVDQIRATLAESSVESSEAK
;
A
#
# COMPACT_ATOMS: atom_id res chain seq x y z
N MET A 1 19.24 -27.96 6.23
CA MET A 1 18.96 -27.24 4.97
C MET A 1 19.29 -25.77 5.15
N LYS A 2 19.63 -25.08 4.06
CA LYS A 2 19.87 -23.65 4.00
C LYS A 2 18.63 -22.92 3.47
N PHE A 3 18.08 -22.00 4.23
CA PHE A 3 16.90 -21.24 3.85
C PHE A 3 17.23 -19.76 3.61
N GLY A 4 16.63 -19.21 2.55
CA GLY A 4 16.50 -17.76 2.35
C GLY A 4 15.09 -17.34 2.69
N LEU A 5 14.93 -16.27 3.47
CA LEU A 5 13.61 -15.80 3.91
C LEU A 5 13.32 -14.42 3.38
N PHE A 6 12.08 -14.17 2.99
CA PHE A 6 11.63 -12.85 2.55
C PHE A 6 10.32 -12.45 3.18
N PHE A 7 10.29 -11.30 3.85
CA PHE A 7 9.11 -10.82 4.57
C PHE A 7 8.47 -9.59 3.91
N GLY A 8 7.14 -9.65 3.75
CA GLY A 8 6.31 -8.50 3.40
C GLY A 8 5.42 -8.05 4.56
N ALA A 9 4.63 -7.00 4.31
CA ALA A 9 3.81 -6.37 5.36
C ALA A 9 2.76 -7.33 5.94
N GLY A 10 2.31 -8.33 5.17
CA GLY A 10 1.37 -9.34 5.65
C GLY A 10 1.93 -10.20 6.79
N ALA A 11 3.26 -10.31 6.91
CA ALA A 11 3.90 -11.06 8.00
C ALA A 11 3.81 -10.32 9.34
N GLU A 12 3.51 -9.02 9.32
CA GLU A 12 3.50 -8.14 10.49
C GLU A 12 2.10 -7.87 11.06
N VAL A 13 1.05 -8.30 10.36
CA VAL A 13 -0.35 -8.11 10.78
C VAL A 13 -0.62 -8.74 12.15
N GLY A 14 -0.05 -9.93 12.41
CA GLY A 14 -0.17 -10.62 13.70
C GLY A 14 0.47 -9.90 14.88
N TYR A 15 1.27 -8.85 14.62
CA TYR A 15 1.88 -8.00 15.64
C TYR A 15 1.12 -6.68 15.84
N GLY A 16 -0.09 -6.55 15.28
CA GLY A 16 -0.92 -5.35 15.42
C GLY A 16 -0.52 -4.18 14.51
N LEU A 17 0.39 -4.39 13.55
CA LEU A 17 0.80 -3.33 12.63
C LEU A 17 -0.22 -3.14 11.48
N PRO A 18 -0.52 -1.88 11.10
CA PRO A 18 -1.54 -1.59 10.10
C PRO A 18 -1.09 -1.96 8.67
N LEU A 19 -2.06 -2.27 7.82
CA LEU A 19 -1.84 -2.44 6.38
C LEU A 19 -1.53 -1.09 5.68
N GLY A 20 -0.80 -1.15 4.55
CA GLY A 20 -0.20 0.03 3.90
C GLY A 20 -1.15 1.13 3.44
N GLY A 21 -2.42 0.84 3.20
CA GLY A 21 -3.41 1.82 2.80
C GLY A 21 -3.88 2.75 3.92
N LYS A 22 -4.22 2.17 5.08
CA LYS A 22 -4.64 2.90 6.28
C LYS A 22 -3.52 3.79 6.78
N PHE A 23 -2.29 3.26 6.71
CA PHE A 23 -1.07 3.99 6.96
C PHE A 23 -0.98 5.31 6.16
N ALA A 24 -1.31 5.28 4.87
CA ALA A 24 -1.21 6.47 4.02
C ALA A 24 -2.22 7.55 4.43
N ILE A 25 -3.47 7.16 4.70
CA ILE A 25 -4.52 8.08 5.16
C ILE A 25 -4.12 8.73 6.49
N ASP A 26 -3.65 7.94 7.45
CA ASP A 26 -3.27 8.43 8.78
C ASP A 26 -2.07 9.35 8.76
N LEU A 27 -1.06 9.04 7.94
CA LEU A 27 0.14 9.85 7.73
C LEU A 27 -0.20 11.27 7.31
N PHE A 28 -1.23 11.39 6.50
CA PHE A 28 -1.69 12.63 5.93
C PHE A 28 -2.53 13.49 6.89
N ARG A 29 -3.12 12.85 7.91
CA ARG A 29 -3.81 13.53 9.02
C ARG A 29 -2.83 14.04 10.09
N GLN A 30 -1.54 13.66 10.03
CA GLN A 30 -0.55 14.03 11.04
C GLN A 30 -0.28 15.54 11.10
N ASP A 31 -0.09 16.05 12.32
CA ASP A 31 0.44 17.40 12.53
C ASP A 31 1.95 17.43 12.23
N ASN A 32 2.31 18.23 11.23
CA ASN A 32 3.69 18.38 10.77
C ASN A 32 4.47 19.48 11.53
N THR A 33 3.93 20.05 12.60
CA THR A 33 4.53 21.18 13.33
C THR A 33 5.85 20.81 14.00
N LYS A 34 5.94 19.62 14.59
CA LYS A 34 7.17 19.13 15.22
C LYS A 34 8.29 18.97 14.19
N GLU A 35 8.00 18.36 13.05
CA GLU A 35 8.94 18.04 11.98
C GLU A 35 9.42 19.32 11.28
N LYS A 36 8.54 20.31 11.13
CA LYS A 36 8.92 21.66 10.67
C LYS A 36 9.89 22.35 11.61
N SER A 37 9.68 22.19 12.92
CA SER A 37 10.54 22.76 13.95
C SER A 37 11.91 22.07 13.96
N ALA A 38 11.93 20.74 13.90
CA ALA A 38 13.16 19.94 13.78
C ALA A 38 13.97 20.32 12.54
N LEU A 39 13.33 20.45 11.37
CA LEU A 39 14.03 20.91 10.17
C LEU A 39 14.59 22.33 10.33
N ARG A 40 13.85 23.24 10.98
CA ARG A 40 14.34 24.60 11.24
C ARG A 40 15.61 24.59 12.10
N GLU A 41 15.66 23.74 13.12
CA GLU A 41 16.84 23.59 13.98
C GLU A 41 18.05 23.08 13.20
N VAL A 42 17.87 22.04 12.37
CA VAL A 42 18.93 21.54 11.48
C VAL A 42 19.45 22.66 10.59
N LEU A 43 18.57 23.40 9.91
CA LEU A 43 18.96 24.52 9.05
C LEU A 43 19.74 25.60 9.82
N ASN A 44 19.33 25.93 11.04
CA ASN A 44 20.01 26.93 11.84
C ASN A 44 21.42 26.50 12.26
N GLY A 45 21.63 25.20 12.50
CA GLY A 45 22.92 24.60 12.84
C GLY A 45 23.95 24.52 11.70
N LEU A 46 23.51 24.66 10.45
CA LEU A 46 24.41 24.57 9.29
C LEU A 46 25.41 25.74 9.21
N ASN A 47 26.65 25.41 8.81
CA ASN A 47 27.70 26.38 8.53
C ASN A 47 27.50 27.03 7.15
N ASN A 48 27.18 28.33 7.17
CA ASN A 48 26.90 29.16 5.99
C ASN A 48 28.08 29.32 5.04
N LEU A 49 29.31 29.09 5.49
CA LEU A 49 30.52 29.29 4.68
C LEU A 49 30.87 28.06 3.83
N THR A 50 30.15 26.95 3.99
CA THR A 50 30.42 25.72 3.26
C THR A 50 29.94 25.80 1.82
N MET A 51 30.59 25.05 0.92
CA MET A 51 30.12 24.86 -0.46
C MET A 51 28.70 24.29 -0.50
N TYR A 52 28.39 23.37 0.42
CA TYR A 52 27.04 22.83 0.62
C TYR A 52 26.01 23.95 0.86
N ALA A 53 26.22 24.79 1.88
CA ALA A 53 25.27 25.86 2.21
C ALA A 53 25.23 26.98 1.16
N THR A 54 26.37 27.31 0.53
CA THR A 54 26.46 28.45 -0.40
C THR A 54 26.00 28.10 -1.82
N LYS A 55 26.23 26.87 -2.28
CA LYS A 55 25.97 26.48 -3.66
C LYS A 55 24.76 25.57 -3.80
N TRP A 56 24.54 24.66 -2.87
CA TRP A 56 23.46 23.67 -2.98
C TRP A 56 22.15 24.16 -2.35
N LEU A 57 22.20 24.81 -1.19
CA LEU A 57 21.01 25.43 -0.58
C LEU A 57 20.68 26.79 -1.22
N PRO A 58 19.41 27.24 -1.15
CA PRO A 58 19.01 28.54 -1.65
C PRO A 58 19.55 29.68 -0.76
N ASP A 59 19.68 30.87 -1.36
CA ASP A 59 20.06 32.06 -0.60
C ASP A 59 19.06 32.35 0.52
N ASN A 60 19.57 32.72 1.70
CA ASN A 60 18.79 32.95 2.91
C ASN A 60 17.90 31.75 3.34
N TYR A 61 18.33 30.50 3.09
CA TYR A 61 17.57 29.30 3.45
C TYR A 61 17.11 29.27 4.92
N LYS A 62 17.90 29.82 5.87
CA LYS A 62 17.55 29.90 7.30
C LYS A 62 16.28 30.70 7.56
N GLY A 63 15.96 31.69 6.72
CA GLY A 63 14.75 32.52 6.82
C GLY A 63 13.60 32.07 5.91
N LYS A 64 13.84 31.16 4.96
CA LYS A 64 12.79 30.72 4.03
C LYS A 64 11.68 29.93 4.74
N ARG A 65 10.47 30.02 4.19
CA ARG A 65 9.31 29.25 4.66
C ARG A 65 9.55 27.75 4.43
N ILE A 66 9.19 26.92 5.41
CA ILE A 66 9.20 25.45 5.28
C ILE A 66 7.79 25.03 4.89
N HIS A 67 7.67 24.25 3.82
CA HIS A 67 6.40 23.76 3.30
C HIS A 67 6.22 22.28 3.70
N ALA A 68 4.98 21.86 3.88
CA ALA A 68 4.58 20.46 4.03
C ALA A 68 3.48 20.18 3.00
N PHE A 69 3.24 18.90 2.70
CA PHE A 69 2.14 18.53 1.82
C PHE A 69 0.82 19.07 2.37
N GLY A 70 0.00 19.61 1.47
CA GLY A 70 -1.32 20.12 1.81
C GLY A 70 -2.34 19.73 0.75
N LYS A 71 -3.57 20.23 0.88
CA LYS A 71 -4.74 19.83 0.08
C LYS A 71 -4.48 19.69 -1.43
N THR A 72 -3.64 20.55 -2.02
CA THR A 72 -3.30 20.50 -3.45
C THR A 72 -2.56 19.23 -3.86
N GLU A 73 -1.56 18.77 -3.10
CA GLU A 73 -0.80 17.57 -3.47
C GLU A 73 -1.62 16.29 -3.24
N PHE A 74 -2.48 16.33 -2.24
CA PHE A 74 -3.47 15.28 -2.02
C PHE A 74 -4.50 15.20 -3.13
N ARG A 75 -4.93 16.33 -3.67
CA ARG A 75 -5.82 16.31 -4.83
C ARG A 75 -5.16 15.57 -5.99
N SER A 76 -3.89 15.88 -6.28
CA SER A 76 -3.11 15.16 -7.30
C SER A 76 -2.99 13.66 -7.02
N LEU A 77 -2.95 13.27 -5.75
CA LEU A 77 -2.94 11.87 -5.33
C LEU A 77 -4.28 11.16 -5.62
N ILE A 78 -5.41 11.82 -5.37
CA ILE A 78 -6.74 11.29 -5.72
C ILE A 78 -6.89 11.17 -7.24
N GLU A 79 -6.42 12.18 -7.98
CA GLU A 79 -6.40 12.16 -9.46
C GLU A 79 -5.60 10.95 -9.97
N SER A 80 -4.40 10.73 -9.44
CA SER A 80 -3.57 9.56 -9.74
C SER A 80 -4.26 8.25 -9.36
N SER A 81 -4.92 8.21 -8.20
CA SER A 81 -5.68 7.04 -7.74
C SER A 81 -6.81 6.69 -8.70
N ILE A 82 -7.56 7.67 -9.20
CA ILE A 82 -8.60 7.43 -10.22
C ILE A 82 -7.96 6.99 -11.54
N GLU A 83 -6.83 7.58 -11.93
CA GLU A 83 -6.14 7.24 -13.18
C GLU A 83 -5.63 5.79 -13.22
N TYR A 84 -4.90 5.39 -12.18
CA TYR A 84 -4.18 4.11 -12.14
C TYR A 84 -4.94 3.00 -11.42
N ARG A 85 -5.86 3.32 -10.50
CA ARG A 85 -6.65 2.34 -9.72
C ARG A 85 -8.15 2.34 -10.08
N LYS A 86 -8.56 2.94 -11.21
CA LYS A 86 -9.97 2.93 -11.69
C LYS A 86 -10.63 1.57 -11.67
N ALA A 87 -9.94 0.50 -12.10
CA ALA A 87 -10.52 -0.84 -12.14
C ALA A 87 -10.93 -1.32 -10.74
N THR A 88 -10.05 -1.11 -9.75
CA THR A 88 -10.33 -1.42 -8.34
C THR A 88 -11.45 -0.55 -7.78
N ILE A 89 -11.49 0.75 -8.11
CA ILE A 89 -12.60 1.64 -7.71
C ILE A 89 -13.93 1.10 -8.26
N VAL A 90 -13.98 0.78 -9.56
CA VAL A 90 -15.18 0.25 -10.22
C VAL A 90 -15.60 -1.08 -9.60
N GLU A 91 -14.66 -2.01 -9.39
CA GLU A 91 -14.92 -3.31 -8.76
C GLU A 91 -15.54 -3.14 -7.37
N ARG A 92 -14.94 -2.32 -6.50
CA ARG A 92 -15.41 -2.10 -5.13
C ARG A 92 -16.76 -1.39 -5.08
N LEU A 93 -16.98 -0.40 -5.94
CA LEU A 93 -18.25 0.33 -5.98
C LEU A 93 -19.38 -0.42 -6.70
N ASN A 94 -19.07 -1.40 -7.54
CA ASN A 94 -20.06 -2.34 -8.05
C ASN A 94 -20.39 -3.44 -7.02
N ALA A 95 -19.49 -3.72 -6.07
CA ALA A 95 -19.72 -4.60 -4.92
C ALA A 95 -20.06 -3.81 -3.64
N PHE A 96 -20.86 -2.74 -3.76
CA PHE A 96 -21.02 -1.75 -2.69
C PHE A 96 -21.67 -2.31 -1.41
N ASP A 97 -22.57 -3.28 -1.51
CA ASP A 97 -23.16 -3.92 -0.32
C ASP A 97 -22.10 -4.67 0.50
N GLN A 98 -21.12 -5.31 -0.15
CA GLN A 98 -20.00 -5.94 0.57
C GLN A 98 -19.12 -4.90 1.26
N LEU A 99 -18.88 -3.76 0.60
CA LEU A 99 -18.14 -2.65 1.20
C LEU A 99 -18.88 -2.07 2.41
N ALA A 100 -20.21 -1.93 2.32
CA ALA A 100 -21.06 -1.46 3.40
C ALA A 100 -21.12 -2.46 4.58
N ALA A 101 -21.17 -3.77 4.30
CA ALA A 101 -21.11 -4.81 5.32
C ALA A 101 -19.78 -4.75 6.10
N ASN A 102 -18.65 -4.65 5.39
CA ASN A 102 -17.34 -4.50 6.03
C ASN A 102 -17.24 -3.22 6.88
N ALA A 103 -17.89 -2.14 6.43
CA ALA A 103 -17.96 -0.88 7.16
C ALA A 103 -18.84 -0.99 8.42
N LEU A 104 -19.98 -1.66 8.35
CA LEU A 104 -20.84 -1.97 9.50
C LEU A 104 -20.07 -2.75 10.57
N ASP A 105 -19.35 -3.81 10.18
CA ASP A 105 -18.52 -4.62 11.07
C ASP A 105 -17.41 -3.76 11.72
N SER A 106 -16.77 -2.90 10.93
CA SER A 106 -15.71 -2.00 11.42
C SER A 106 -16.21 -0.94 12.41
N CYS A 107 -17.50 -0.60 12.33
CA CYS A 107 -18.20 0.28 13.26
C CYS A 107 -18.85 -0.45 14.44
N ASP A 108 -18.76 -1.78 14.53
CA ASP A 108 -19.46 -2.62 15.53
C ASP A 108 -20.99 -2.44 15.48
N ILE A 109 -21.55 -2.22 14.27
CA ILE A 109 -22.99 -2.04 14.05
C ILE A 109 -23.56 -3.32 13.46
N LYS A 110 -24.48 -3.94 14.19
CA LYS A 110 -25.22 -5.11 13.70
C LYS A 110 -26.20 -4.73 12.60
N GLN A 111 -26.27 -5.55 11.56
CA GLN A 111 -27.17 -5.33 10.43
C GLN A 111 -28.65 -5.19 10.86
N GLU A 112 -29.10 -5.96 11.86
CA GLU A 112 -30.49 -5.89 12.34
C GLU A 112 -30.85 -4.51 12.91
N ILE A 113 -29.87 -3.80 13.48
CA ILE A 113 -30.08 -2.44 14.00
C ILE A 113 -30.31 -1.47 12.85
N LEU A 114 -29.51 -1.56 11.78
CA LEU A 114 -29.68 -0.77 10.57
C LEU A 114 -31.08 -0.99 9.98
N GLU A 115 -31.47 -2.26 9.79
CA GLU A 115 -32.77 -2.63 9.21
C GLU A 115 -33.94 -2.12 10.05
N GLN A 116 -33.87 -2.28 11.38
CA GLN A 116 -34.90 -1.80 12.30
C GLN A 116 -35.03 -0.28 12.23
N LYS A 117 -33.92 0.46 12.37
CA LYS A 117 -33.93 1.93 12.35
C LYS A 117 -34.35 2.48 10.99
N PHE A 118 -33.96 1.81 9.91
CA PHE A 118 -34.41 2.15 8.57
C PHE A 118 -35.94 2.01 8.47
N LYS A 119 -36.50 0.89 8.92
CA LYS A 119 -37.94 0.65 8.88
C LYS A 119 -38.73 1.64 9.75
N GLU A 120 -38.24 1.93 10.95
CA GLU A 120 -38.82 2.96 11.84
C GLU A 120 -38.84 4.33 11.16
N PHE A 121 -37.78 4.68 10.42
CA PHE A 121 -37.66 5.97 9.76
C PHE A 121 -38.44 6.06 8.45
N THR A 122 -38.34 5.08 7.54
CA THR A 122 -38.92 5.14 6.19
C THR A 122 -40.32 4.52 6.11
N GLY A 123 -40.63 3.58 7.00
CA GLY A 123 -41.83 2.74 6.93
C GLY A 123 -41.71 1.56 5.95
N LYS A 124 -40.54 1.34 5.35
CA LYS A 124 -40.27 0.28 4.37
C LYS A 124 -39.31 -0.76 4.96
N ASP A 125 -39.34 -1.97 4.43
CA ASP A 125 -38.34 -2.98 4.77
C ASP A 125 -37.02 -2.66 4.03
N TYR A 126 -35.88 -2.86 4.70
CA TYR A 126 -34.57 -2.71 4.08
C TYR A 126 -34.43 -3.67 2.89
N GLY A 127 -33.80 -3.22 1.79
CA GLY A 127 -33.66 -3.99 0.55
C GLY A 127 -34.95 -4.20 -0.25
N SER A 128 -36.12 -3.74 0.23
CA SER A 128 -37.40 -3.92 -0.49
C SER A 128 -37.52 -3.10 -1.77
N GLU A 129 -36.74 -2.02 -1.89
CA GLU A 129 -36.69 -1.16 -3.06
C GLU A 129 -35.22 -0.94 -3.49
N ILE A 130 -34.98 -1.06 -4.80
CA ILE A 130 -33.69 -0.74 -5.43
C ILE A 130 -33.90 0.21 -6.61
N TYR A 131 -32.87 0.97 -6.95
CA TYR A 131 -32.96 2.08 -7.93
C TYR A 131 -32.51 1.72 -9.35
N SER A 132 -32.20 0.45 -9.64
CA SER A 132 -31.58 0.01 -10.90
C SER A 132 -32.38 0.29 -12.18
N GLN A 133 -33.71 0.42 -12.08
CA GLN A 133 -34.57 0.81 -13.21
C GLN A 133 -34.80 2.31 -13.31
N GLU A 134 -34.83 3.01 -12.17
CA GLU A 134 -35.07 4.46 -12.09
C GLU A 134 -33.82 5.27 -12.42
N ILE A 135 -32.63 4.75 -12.10
CA ILE A 135 -31.34 5.40 -12.34
C ILE A 135 -30.50 4.52 -13.25
N LYS A 136 -30.24 5.01 -14.46
CA LYS A 136 -29.35 4.36 -15.44
C LYS A 136 -28.24 5.29 -15.86
N VAL A 137 -27.01 4.78 -15.81
CA VAL A 137 -25.85 5.48 -16.35
C VAL A 137 -25.89 5.42 -17.87
N ASN A 138 -25.40 6.48 -18.52
CA ASN A 138 -25.34 6.53 -19.98
C ASN A 138 -24.49 5.36 -20.51
N PRO A 139 -25.01 4.51 -21.41
CA PRO A 139 -24.28 3.37 -21.97
C PRO A 139 -22.97 3.73 -22.67
N THR A 140 -22.83 5.00 -23.11
CA THR A 140 -21.59 5.54 -23.68
C THR A 140 -20.46 5.56 -22.65
N LEU A 141 -20.80 5.75 -21.37
CA LEU A 141 -19.84 5.69 -20.27
C LEU A 141 -19.60 4.24 -19.87
N THR A 142 -20.67 3.50 -19.58
CA THR A 142 -20.64 2.06 -19.26
C THR A 142 -22.05 1.49 -19.28
N GLY A 143 -22.18 0.21 -19.64
CA GLY A 143 -23.46 -0.52 -19.61
C GLY A 143 -23.75 -1.24 -18.29
N ASN A 144 -22.77 -1.38 -17.39
CA ASN A 144 -22.84 -2.28 -16.24
C ASN A 144 -22.51 -1.54 -14.94
N VAL A 145 -23.47 -0.80 -14.38
CA VAL A 145 -23.31 -0.12 -13.08
C VAL A 145 -24.21 -0.77 -12.05
N LEU A 146 -23.60 -1.45 -11.08
CA LEU A 146 -24.31 -2.19 -10.04
C LEU A 146 -24.55 -1.37 -8.77
N LEU A 147 -23.98 -0.16 -8.66
CA LEU A 147 -24.19 0.71 -7.51
C LEU A 147 -25.69 1.01 -7.25
N PHE A 148 -26.51 1.10 -8.30
CA PHE A 148 -27.95 1.33 -8.17
C PHE A 148 -28.76 0.04 -7.96
N GLU A 149 -28.12 -1.12 -8.03
CA GLU A 149 -28.67 -2.41 -7.59
C GLU A 149 -28.36 -2.69 -6.12
N SER A 150 -27.46 -1.92 -5.49
CA SER A 150 -27.11 -2.07 -4.08
C SER A 150 -28.28 -1.73 -3.15
N GLU A 151 -28.55 -2.64 -2.22
CA GLU A 151 -29.56 -2.45 -1.18
C GLU A 151 -29.17 -1.28 -0.26
N PHE A 152 -27.90 -1.23 0.15
CA PHE A 152 -27.40 -0.20 1.05
C PHE A 152 -27.42 1.20 0.41
N TYR A 153 -26.93 1.33 -0.82
CA TYR A 153 -26.97 2.63 -1.52
C TYR A 153 -28.40 3.08 -1.79
N SER A 154 -29.32 2.14 -2.07
CA SER A 154 -30.75 2.44 -2.23
C SER A 154 -31.38 2.93 -0.92
N ALA A 155 -31.02 2.34 0.22
CA ALA A 155 -31.45 2.81 1.54
C ALA A 155 -30.95 4.23 1.84
N VAL A 156 -29.70 4.55 1.45
CA VAL A 156 -29.14 5.90 1.56
C VAL A 156 -29.96 6.91 0.74
N LEU A 157 -30.32 6.58 -0.50
CA LEU A 157 -31.16 7.44 -1.33
C LEU A 157 -32.56 7.64 -0.72
N ASP A 158 -33.15 6.60 -0.15
CA ASP A 158 -34.46 6.68 0.52
C ASP A 158 -34.44 7.62 1.73
N VAL A 159 -33.36 7.59 2.53
CA VAL A 159 -33.20 8.51 3.65
C VAL A 159 -32.99 9.95 3.16
N ILE A 160 -32.18 10.17 2.12
CA ILE A 160 -31.97 11.50 1.52
C ILE A 160 -33.28 12.09 0.97
N ARG A 161 -34.17 11.26 0.41
CA ARG A 161 -35.46 11.71 -0.15
C ARG A 161 -36.47 12.16 0.90
N LYS A 162 -36.28 11.80 2.17
CA LYS A 162 -37.20 12.15 3.25
C LYS A 162 -36.76 13.46 3.92
N GLU A 163 -37.71 14.29 4.34
CA GLU A 163 -37.39 15.54 5.04
C GLU A 163 -36.61 15.25 6.34
N GLY A 164 -35.42 15.84 6.48
CA GLY A 164 -34.52 15.65 7.62
C GLY A 164 -33.17 16.33 7.42
N ASP A 165 -32.30 16.26 8.43
CA ASP A 165 -30.90 16.69 8.30
C ASP A 165 -30.07 15.58 7.65
N THR A 166 -29.92 15.66 6.33
CA THR A 166 -29.22 14.66 5.50
C THR A 166 -28.04 15.27 4.75
N ALA A 167 -27.65 16.51 5.06
CA ALA A 167 -26.69 17.27 4.27
C ALA A 167 -25.33 16.58 4.18
N ASP A 168 -24.86 15.95 5.27
CA ASP A 168 -23.60 15.22 5.26
C ASP A 168 -23.73 13.86 4.57
N ILE A 169 -24.83 13.13 4.77
CA ILE A 169 -25.12 11.88 4.04
C ILE A 169 -25.11 12.13 2.53
N GLU A 170 -25.76 13.21 2.07
CA GLU A 170 -25.80 13.61 0.67
C GLU A 170 -24.40 13.92 0.12
N LYS A 171 -23.52 14.57 0.92
CA LYS A 171 -22.12 14.81 0.53
C LYS A 171 -21.35 13.51 0.33
N TYR A 172 -21.46 12.55 1.26
CA TYR A 172 -20.77 11.27 1.13
C TYR A 172 -21.32 10.44 -0.05
N ALA A 173 -22.65 10.33 -0.17
CA ALA A 173 -23.28 9.64 -1.29
C ALA A 173 -22.86 10.25 -2.65
N THR A 174 -22.90 11.58 -2.75
CA THR A 174 -22.43 12.30 -3.95
C THR A 174 -20.96 12.05 -4.22
N SER A 175 -20.11 12.02 -3.20
CA SER A 175 -18.68 11.75 -3.34
C SER A 175 -18.42 10.34 -3.89
N ILE A 176 -19.13 9.33 -3.41
CA ILE A 176 -19.03 7.95 -3.89
C ILE A 176 -19.46 7.86 -5.36
N LEU A 177 -20.59 8.49 -5.71
CA LEU A 177 -21.05 8.56 -7.09
C LEU A 177 -20.04 9.28 -8.00
N GLN A 178 -19.46 10.39 -7.53
CA GLN A 178 -18.42 11.12 -8.26
C GLN A 178 -17.21 10.25 -8.54
N LEU A 179 -16.73 9.47 -7.57
CA LEU A 179 -15.61 8.54 -7.75
C LEU A 179 -15.93 7.47 -8.79
N LEU A 180 -17.12 6.88 -8.75
CA LEU A 180 -17.56 5.88 -9.72
C LEU A 180 -17.59 6.44 -11.15
N ILE A 181 -18.24 7.59 -11.32
CA ILE A 181 -18.35 8.26 -12.63
C ILE A 181 -16.97 8.72 -13.11
N GLY A 182 -16.11 9.18 -12.20
CA GLY A 182 -14.72 9.54 -12.50
C GLY A 182 -13.91 8.35 -13.01
N ALA A 183 -14.03 7.19 -12.38
CA ALA A 183 -13.33 5.97 -12.78
C ALA A 183 -13.76 5.49 -14.17
N TYR A 184 -15.06 5.40 -14.45
CA TYR A 184 -15.56 5.06 -15.79
C TYR A 184 -15.24 6.13 -16.84
N GLY A 185 -15.33 7.41 -16.47
CA GLY A 185 -14.96 8.50 -17.37
C GLY A 185 -13.49 8.42 -17.78
N GLN A 186 -12.61 8.06 -16.84
CA GLN A 186 -11.19 7.92 -17.11
C GLN A 186 -10.92 6.72 -18.02
N GLU A 187 -11.63 5.61 -17.84
CA GLU A 187 -11.59 4.47 -18.76
C GLU A 187 -12.01 4.87 -20.18
N LEU A 188 -13.11 5.61 -20.31
CA LEU A 188 -13.59 6.12 -21.58
C LEU A 188 -12.57 7.04 -22.25
N VAL A 189 -12.03 8.03 -21.51
CA VAL A 189 -11.01 8.95 -22.04
C VAL A 189 -9.74 8.23 -22.44
N GLN A 190 -9.29 7.25 -21.64
CA GLN A 190 -8.14 6.43 -21.99
C GLN A 190 -8.38 5.65 -23.29
N LYS A 191 -9.55 5.01 -23.42
CA LYS A 191 -9.94 4.28 -24.63
C LYS A 191 -9.99 5.20 -25.85
N VAL A 192 -10.64 6.36 -25.72
CA VAL A 192 -10.70 7.35 -26.81
C VAL A 192 -9.30 7.82 -27.19
N ASN A 193 -8.40 8.08 -26.25
CA ASN A 193 -7.03 8.52 -26.53
C ASN A 193 -6.15 7.44 -27.18
N GLN A 194 -6.38 6.16 -26.86
CA GLN A 194 -5.65 5.03 -27.45
C GLN A 194 -6.21 4.61 -28.81
N GLU A 195 -7.52 4.74 -29.00
CA GLU A 195 -8.26 4.30 -30.18
C GLU A 195 -8.87 5.48 -30.94
N ILE A 196 -8.22 6.66 -30.96
CA ILE A 196 -8.69 7.84 -31.72
C ILE A 196 -8.98 7.44 -33.16
N PHE A 197 -8.09 6.63 -33.72
CA PHE A 197 -8.25 5.99 -35.01
C PHE A 197 -8.28 4.47 -34.81
N THR A 198 -9.40 3.83 -35.12
CA THR A 198 -9.51 2.36 -35.10
C THR A 198 -8.70 1.68 -36.21
N LYS A 199 -8.24 2.46 -37.20
CA LYS A 199 -7.31 2.05 -38.25
C LYS A 199 -6.60 3.28 -38.80
N ALA A 200 -5.27 3.23 -38.88
CA ALA A 200 -4.43 4.26 -39.50
C ALA A 200 -3.23 3.59 -40.21
N PRO A 201 -2.70 4.20 -41.30
CA PRO A 201 -1.42 3.78 -41.89
C PRO A 201 -0.23 4.14 -40.98
N ASP A 202 0.69 3.19 -40.77
CA ASP A 202 1.88 3.38 -39.91
C ASP A 202 2.90 4.39 -40.47
N ASP A 203 2.81 4.73 -41.76
CA ASP A 203 3.70 5.66 -42.43
C ASP A 203 3.28 7.14 -42.29
N LEU A 204 2.13 7.41 -41.66
CA LEU A 204 1.60 8.75 -41.44
C LEU A 204 1.88 9.29 -40.02
N THR A 205 3.10 9.79 -39.82
CA THR A 205 3.55 10.34 -38.52
C THR A 205 2.75 11.53 -37.99
N ILE A 206 1.94 12.19 -38.83
CA ILE A 206 1.05 13.29 -38.40
C ILE A 206 -0.01 12.85 -37.40
N LEU A 207 -0.33 11.55 -37.37
CA LEU A 207 -1.36 10.99 -36.48
C LEU A 207 -0.82 10.68 -35.07
N ASP A 208 0.51 10.58 -34.91
CA ASP A 208 1.14 10.26 -33.63
C ASP A 208 0.93 11.37 -32.58
N ASP A 209 0.97 12.63 -33.03
CA ASP A 209 0.83 13.83 -32.19
C ASP A 209 -0.60 14.09 -31.69
N ILE A 210 -1.58 13.32 -32.18
CA ILE A 210 -3.01 13.48 -31.84
C ILE A 210 -3.38 12.65 -30.60
N SER A 211 -2.52 11.73 -30.17
CA SER A 211 -2.74 10.93 -28.95
C SER A 211 -2.76 11.81 -27.68
N GLY A 212 -3.67 11.54 -26.75
CA GLY A 212 -3.73 12.26 -25.47
C GLY A 212 -4.42 13.64 -25.48
N MET A 213 -5.18 13.97 -26.54
CA MET A 213 -5.95 15.22 -26.63
C MET A 213 -7.06 15.35 -25.58
N PHE A 214 -7.68 14.24 -25.18
CA PHE A 214 -8.79 14.26 -24.24
C PHE A 214 -8.26 14.10 -22.81
N ARG A 215 -8.74 14.94 -21.89
CA ARG A 215 -8.41 14.87 -20.46
C ARG A 215 -9.68 15.09 -19.65
N LEU A 216 -9.82 14.34 -18.56
CA LEU A 216 -10.82 14.65 -17.55
C LEU A 216 -10.32 15.75 -16.63
N GLU A 217 -11.21 16.66 -16.28
CA GLU A 217 -10.97 17.66 -15.26
C GLU A 217 -11.52 17.17 -13.92
N PHE A 218 -10.62 16.80 -13.00
CA PHE A 218 -10.98 16.21 -11.71
C PHE A 218 -11.38 17.22 -10.64
N ASP A 219 -11.52 18.49 -11.02
CA ASP A 219 -11.65 19.60 -10.08
C ASP A 219 -12.84 19.46 -9.11
N LYS A 220 -13.87 18.73 -9.52
CA LYS A 220 -15.06 18.43 -8.69
C LYS A 220 -15.06 17.03 -8.08
N ILE A 221 -14.49 16.03 -8.76
CA ILE A 221 -14.63 14.61 -8.41
C ILE A 221 -13.76 14.20 -7.21
N GLY A 222 -12.56 14.79 -7.06
CA GLY A 222 -11.62 14.42 -5.99
C GLY A 222 -11.66 15.31 -4.75
N ASN A 223 -12.07 16.58 -4.88
CA ASN A 223 -12.01 17.55 -3.79
C ASN A 223 -13.01 17.25 -2.66
N THR A 224 -14.21 16.78 -3.00
CA THR A 224 -15.24 16.42 -2.00
C THR A 224 -14.77 15.21 -1.20
N ALA A 225 -14.39 14.13 -1.90
CA ALA A 225 -13.87 12.90 -1.29
C ALA A 225 -12.69 13.18 -0.36
N LEU A 226 -11.73 14.00 -0.82
CA LEU A 226 -10.57 14.39 -0.02
C LEU A 226 -10.97 15.21 1.22
N GLY A 227 -11.86 16.18 1.05
CA GLY A 227 -12.33 17.01 2.16
C GLY A 227 -13.01 16.18 3.24
N LEU A 228 -13.80 15.19 2.83
CA LEU A 228 -14.48 14.25 3.72
C LEU A 228 -13.47 13.33 4.43
N LEU A 229 -12.53 12.72 3.70
CA LEU A 229 -11.52 11.80 4.25
C LEU A 229 -10.54 12.47 5.22
N LEU A 230 -10.17 13.74 4.97
CA LEU A 230 -9.35 14.51 5.90
C LEU A 230 -10.13 14.98 7.13
N ALA A 231 -11.45 15.13 7.03
CA ALA A 231 -12.32 15.54 8.13
C ALA A 231 -12.79 14.37 9.00
N SER A 232 -12.82 13.15 8.47
CA SER A 232 -13.35 11.94 9.13
C SER A 232 -12.50 11.39 10.28
N GLY A 233 -11.48 12.12 10.76
CA GLY A 233 -10.56 11.64 11.81
C GLY A 233 -11.19 11.34 13.18
N ALA A 234 -12.49 11.63 13.37
CA ALA A 234 -13.26 11.15 14.51
C ALA A 234 -14.29 10.13 14.00
N ARG A 235 -14.15 8.86 14.40
CA ARG A 235 -15.21 7.85 14.17
C ARG A 235 -16.53 8.41 14.71
N CYS A 236 -17.58 8.39 13.89
CA CYS A 236 -18.92 8.66 14.39
C CYS A 236 -19.23 7.63 15.49
N GLU A 237 -19.34 8.08 16.74
CA GLU A 237 -19.75 7.24 17.86
C GLU A 237 -21.24 6.93 17.70
N VAL A 238 -21.53 5.76 17.12
CA VAL A 238 -22.89 5.22 17.07
C VAL A 238 -23.17 4.53 18.40
N ASN A 239 -24.30 4.86 19.01
CA ASN A 239 -24.78 4.22 20.23
C ASN A 239 -26.25 3.81 20.06
N ASP A 240 -26.82 3.13 21.05
CA ASP A 240 -28.21 2.63 21.01
C ASP A 240 -29.28 3.71 20.76
N THR A 241 -28.95 4.98 21.00
CA THR A 241 -29.83 6.14 20.79
C THR A 241 -29.66 6.82 19.43
N SER A 242 -28.63 6.45 18.66
CA SER A 242 -28.36 6.99 17.33
C SER A 242 -29.52 6.74 16.36
N GLY A 243 -29.82 7.76 15.56
CA GLY A 243 -30.81 7.67 14.49
C GLY A 243 -30.28 6.95 13.26
N ILE A 244 -31.16 6.65 12.29
CA ILE A 244 -30.73 6.07 11.01
C ILE A 244 -29.74 6.99 10.28
N GLN A 245 -29.88 8.31 10.41
CA GLN A 245 -28.97 9.27 9.78
C GLN A 245 -27.54 9.12 10.30
N ASP A 246 -27.37 8.99 11.62
CA ASP A 246 -26.06 8.83 12.26
C ASP A 246 -25.41 7.51 11.83
N ILE A 247 -26.21 6.43 11.78
CA ILE A 247 -25.75 5.10 11.34
C ILE A 247 -25.28 5.17 9.88
N LEU A 248 -26.11 5.69 8.97
CA LEU A 248 -25.74 5.79 7.55
C LEU A 248 -24.53 6.68 7.34
N LEU A 249 -24.42 7.79 8.07
CA LEU A 249 -23.25 8.66 8.00
C LEU A 249 -21.98 7.94 8.46
N ALA A 250 -22.03 7.20 9.56
CA ALA A 250 -20.90 6.42 10.07
C ALA A 250 -20.46 5.35 9.06
N VAL A 251 -21.41 4.60 8.51
CA VAL A 251 -21.12 3.54 7.53
C VAL A 251 -20.59 4.12 6.22
N LEU A 252 -21.13 5.25 5.74
CA LEU A 252 -20.62 5.92 4.54
C LEU A 252 -19.20 6.49 4.72
N GLN A 253 -18.90 7.00 5.92
CA GLN A 253 -17.55 7.45 6.28
C GLN A 253 -16.55 6.31 6.23
N GLU A 254 -16.87 5.21 6.92
CA GLU A 254 -15.99 4.04 7.00
C GLU A 254 -15.88 3.35 5.64
N ALA A 255 -16.96 3.23 4.86
CA ALA A 255 -16.92 2.69 3.50
C ALA A 255 -15.99 3.50 2.58
N LEU A 256 -16.02 4.84 2.68
CA LEU A 256 -15.11 5.71 1.94
C LEU A 256 -13.65 5.50 2.38
N GLU A 257 -13.40 5.36 3.67
CA GLU A 257 -12.06 5.12 4.23
C GLU A 257 -11.49 3.74 3.83
N LEU A 258 -12.33 2.69 3.88
CA LEU A 258 -12.00 1.36 3.39
C LEU A 258 -11.69 1.36 1.89
N LEU A 259 -12.46 2.09 1.08
CA LEU A 259 -12.19 2.24 -0.35
C LEU A 259 -10.81 2.89 -0.58
N PHE A 260 -10.52 4.01 0.08
CA PHE A 260 -9.26 4.73 -0.11
C PHE A 260 -8.05 3.98 0.45
N THR A 261 -8.23 3.12 1.45
CA THR A 261 -7.19 2.21 1.92
C THR A 261 -6.69 1.30 0.79
N GLU A 262 -7.51 0.98 -0.20
CA GLU A 262 -7.10 0.10 -1.30
C GLU A 262 -6.66 0.84 -2.57
N VAL A 263 -7.20 2.03 -2.82
CA VAL A 263 -7.02 2.72 -4.11
C VAL A 263 -6.04 3.88 -4.08
N LEU A 264 -5.60 4.33 -2.91
CA LEU A 264 -4.78 5.53 -2.78
C LEU A 264 -3.36 5.30 -3.33
N ASP A 265 -3.02 6.01 -4.41
CA ASP A 265 -1.78 5.85 -5.18
C ASP A 265 -0.59 6.61 -4.56
N TYR A 266 -0.23 6.22 -3.35
CA TYR A 266 0.83 6.89 -2.59
C TYR A 266 2.19 6.87 -3.29
N GLN A 267 2.45 5.85 -4.12
CA GLN A 267 3.65 5.74 -4.94
C GLN A 267 3.85 6.96 -5.84
N SER A 268 2.80 7.38 -6.57
CA SER A 268 2.89 8.53 -7.48
C SER A 268 3.36 9.80 -6.78
N LEU A 269 2.99 9.99 -5.51
CA LEU A 269 3.38 11.16 -4.74
C LEU A 269 4.90 11.15 -4.46
N ILE A 270 5.45 10.02 -4.03
CA ILE A 270 6.90 9.88 -3.81
C ILE A 270 7.65 10.02 -5.13
N ASP A 271 7.24 9.28 -6.17
CA ASP A 271 7.93 9.25 -7.46
C ASP A 271 7.97 10.65 -8.11
N SER A 272 6.88 11.40 -8.04
CA SER A 272 6.81 12.77 -8.58
C SER A 272 7.62 13.79 -7.77
N HIS A 273 7.92 13.52 -6.49
CA HIS A 273 8.57 14.46 -5.59
C HIS A 273 10.02 14.12 -5.23
N TRP A 274 10.45 12.86 -5.36
CA TRP A 274 11.77 12.40 -4.95
C TRP A 274 12.89 13.22 -5.60
N ARG A 275 12.75 13.54 -6.89
CA ARG A 275 13.75 14.32 -7.64
C ARG A 275 14.05 15.70 -7.03
N TYR A 276 13.11 16.29 -6.29
CA TYR A 276 13.31 17.60 -5.69
C TYR A 276 14.24 17.55 -4.48
N LEU A 277 14.48 16.36 -3.89
CA LEU A 277 15.51 16.20 -2.86
C LEU A 277 16.90 16.64 -3.37
N TYR A 278 17.17 16.49 -4.67
CA TYR A 278 18.44 16.88 -5.28
C TYR A 278 18.59 18.38 -5.55
N SER A 279 17.48 19.13 -5.56
CA SER A 279 17.42 20.48 -6.14
C SER A 279 16.85 21.55 -5.18
N PRO A 280 17.30 21.65 -3.92
CA PRO A 280 16.73 22.60 -2.95
C PRO A 280 16.91 24.07 -3.33
N ARG A 281 17.94 24.41 -4.11
CA ARG A 281 18.19 25.78 -4.58
C ARG A 281 17.04 26.30 -5.45
N GLU A 282 16.59 25.47 -6.39
CA GLU A 282 15.58 25.81 -7.38
C GLU A 282 14.15 25.57 -6.86
N ASP A 283 13.93 24.41 -6.22
CA ASP A 283 12.59 23.95 -5.80
C ASP A 283 12.44 23.82 -4.27
N TRP A 284 12.82 24.87 -3.52
CA TRP A 284 12.81 24.85 -2.04
C TRP A 284 11.49 24.37 -1.40
N ALA A 285 10.35 24.80 -1.97
CA ALA A 285 9.05 24.40 -1.44
C ALA A 285 8.82 22.89 -1.59
N LYS A 286 9.13 22.31 -2.75
CA LYS A 286 8.95 20.87 -2.99
C LYS A 286 9.99 20.03 -2.23
N PHE A 287 11.23 20.52 -2.14
CA PHE A 287 12.27 19.94 -1.30
C PHE A 287 11.80 19.83 0.15
N THR A 288 11.36 20.94 0.76
CA THR A 288 10.92 20.92 2.17
C THR A 288 9.67 20.07 2.38
N LYS A 289 8.72 20.04 1.43
CA LYS A 289 7.57 19.12 1.51
C LYS A 289 8.03 17.67 1.65
N MET A 290 8.95 17.22 0.80
CA MET A 290 9.44 15.85 0.82
C MET A 290 10.24 15.54 2.08
N VAL A 291 11.09 16.47 2.54
CA VAL A 291 11.84 16.32 3.78
C VAL A 291 10.90 16.13 4.97
N ILE A 292 9.93 17.03 5.13
CA ILE A 292 8.95 16.95 6.23
C ILE A 292 8.17 15.65 6.15
N PHE A 293 7.71 15.31 4.96
CA PHE A 293 6.93 14.12 4.73
C PHE A 293 7.65 12.83 5.13
N LEU A 294 8.91 12.65 4.72
CA LEU A 294 9.71 11.48 5.09
C LEU A 294 9.95 11.43 6.60
N HIS A 295 10.18 12.57 7.26
CA HIS A 295 10.29 12.62 8.72
C HIS A 295 8.98 12.26 9.43
N THR A 296 7.85 12.81 8.99
CA THR A 296 6.52 12.49 9.54
C THR A 296 6.20 11.01 9.37
N THR A 297 6.51 10.44 8.20
CA THR A 297 6.34 9.01 7.89
C THR A 297 7.11 8.15 8.89
N ARG A 298 8.37 8.49 9.15
CA ARG A 298 9.23 7.76 10.09
C ARG A 298 8.72 7.89 11.52
N SER A 299 8.40 9.11 11.95
CA SER A 299 7.85 9.39 13.29
C SER A 299 6.58 8.57 13.54
N TYR A 300 5.66 8.55 12.56
CA TYR A 300 4.42 7.79 12.65
C TYR A 300 4.67 6.27 12.70
N MET A 301 5.56 5.72 11.86
CA MET A 301 5.93 4.30 11.91
C MET A 301 6.49 3.89 13.28
N LEU A 302 7.39 4.71 13.85
CA LEU A 302 7.96 4.43 15.17
C LEU A 302 6.90 4.46 16.27
N GLN A 303 5.98 5.42 16.22
CA GLN A 303 4.87 5.51 17.18
C GLN A 303 3.92 4.31 17.08
N GLN A 304 3.55 3.91 15.86
CA GLN A 304 2.69 2.73 15.65
C GLN A 304 3.35 1.45 16.17
N LEU A 305 4.66 1.30 15.94
CA LEU A 305 5.43 0.19 16.45
C LEU A 305 5.48 0.18 17.98
N GLU A 306 5.64 1.33 18.64
CA GLU A 306 5.65 1.42 20.10
C GLU A 306 4.26 1.23 20.72
N ALA A 307 3.20 1.66 20.05
CA ALA A 307 1.83 1.62 20.57
C ALA A 307 1.14 0.27 20.37
N ASN A 308 1.42 -0.44 19.27
CA ASN A 308 0.65 -1.61 18.85
C ASN A 308 1.38 -2.95 19.02
N ILE A 309 2.69 -2.97 19.28
CA ILE A 309 3.37 -4.23 19.57
C ILE A 309 2.79 -4.78 20.88
N ASP A 310 2.09 -5.90 20.76
CA ASP A 310 1.83 -6.79 21.88
C ASP A 310 3.13 -7.54 22.21
N ALA A 311 3.61 -7.37 23.45
CA ALA A 311 4.84 -7.96 23.94
C ALA A 311 4.78 -9.49 24.01
N ASP A 312 3.57 -10.04 24.10
CA ASP A 312 3.32 -11.48 24.17
C ASP A 312 2.89 -12.07 22.80
N ALA A 313 2.79 -11.25 21.75
CA ALA A 313 2.37 -11.72 20.44
C ALA A 313 3.45 -12.57 19.74
N GLU A 314 3.08 -13.82 19.47
CA GLU A 314 3.84 -14.70 18.59
C GLU A 314 3.35 -14.57 17.14
N GLY A 315 4.29 -14.49 16.21
CA GLY A 315 4.03 -14.28 14.78
C GLY A 315 5.08 -14.96 13.91
N TYR A 316 5.11 -14.63 12.62
CA TYR A 316 6.00 -15.28 11.66
C TYR A 316 7.50 -15.16 12.00
N TYR A 317 7.94 -14.07 12.64
CA TYR A 317 9.33 -13.93 13.09
C TYR A 317 9.66 -14.89 14.23
N HIS A 318 8.68 -15.20 15.10
CA HIS A 318 8.85 -16.18 16.17
C HIS A 318 8.84 -17.62 15.63
N ASP A 319 7.97 -17.92 14.67
CA ASP A 319 7.93 -19.24 14.02
C ASP A 319 9.25 -19.57 13.34
N MET A 320 9.88 -18.57 12.71
CA MET A 320 11.20 -18.72 12.09
C MET A 320 12.29 -19.12 13.11
N LEU A 321 12.18 -18.73 14.39
CA LEU A 321 13.17 -19.17 15.39
C LEU A 321 13.16 -20.70 15.58
N LYS A 322 12.02 -21.36 15.34
CA LYS A 322 11.91 -22.83 15.31
C LYS A 322 12.69 -23.46 14.14
N LEU A 323 13.02 -22.68 13.09
CA LEU A 323 13.96 -23.12 12.06
C LEU A 323 15.38 -23.23 12.64
N LEU A 324 15.78 -22.27 13.47
CA LEU A 324 17.12 -22.19 14.05
C LEU A 324 17.35 -23.17 15.21
N ASP A 325 16.28 -23.62 15.88
CA ASP A 325 16.35 -24.66 16.92
C ASP A 325 16.64 -26.07 16.35
N SER A 326 16.77 -26.19 15.03
CA SER A 326 17.10 -27.41 14.32
C SER A 326 18.52 -27.35 13.72
N SER A 327 18.95 -28.41 13.02
CA SER A 327 20.19 -28.38 12.23
C SER A 327 20.11 -27.52 10.94
N ASP A 328 19.02 -26.79 10.73
CA ASP A 328 18.85 -25.87 9.60
C ASP A 328 19.51 -24.52 9.84
N THR A 329 19.82 -23.80 8.75
CA THR A 329 20.46 -22.49 8.81
C THR A 329 19.73 -21.49 7.93
N ILE A 330 19.60 -20.26 8.42
CA ILE A 330 19.09 -19.12 7.65
C ILE A 330 20.28 -18.36 7.09
N GLU A 331 20.44 -18.36 5.77
CA GLU A 331 21.61 -17.74 5.11
C GLU A 331 21.42 -16.22 4.96
N ALA A 332 20.22 -15.78 4.61
CA ALA A 332 19.87 -14.37 4.50
C ALA A 332 18.37 -14.14 4.70
N ILE A 333 18.04 -12.94 5.15
CA ILE A 333 16.67 -12.47 5.30
C ILE A 333 16.50 -11.18 4.52
N GLY A 334 15.66 -11.19 3.49
CA GLY A 334 15.16 -9.98 2.85
C GLY A 334 13.88 -9.49 3.50
N THR A 335 13.65 -8.18 3.51
CA THR A 335 12.38 -7.62 3.94
C THR A 335 12.00 -6.39 3.12
N ALA A 336 10.71 -6.29 2.82
CA ALA A 336 10.07 -5.10 2.26
C ALA A 336 9.52 -4.16 3.35
N ASN A 337 9.60 -4.56 4.63
CA ASN A 337 9.10 -3.78 5.76
C ASN A 337 10.14 -2.74 6.22
N TYR A 338 9.64 -1.56 6.61
CA TYR A 338 10.49 -0.44 7.03
C TYR A 338 10.86 -0.49 8.51
N ASN A 339 9.99 -1.01 9.36
CA ASN A 339 10.25 -1.07 10.78
C ASN A 339 11.32 -2.13 11.10
N ASN A 340 11.82 -2.10 12.33
CA ASN A 340 12.88 -3.00 12.79
C ASN A 340 12.36 -4.10 13.72
N LEU A 341 11.12 -4.54 13.52
CA LEU A 341 10.51 -5.55 14.38
C LEU A 341 11.26 -6.88 14.28
N ILE A 342 11.71 -7.26 13.09
CA ILE A 342 12.49 -8.48 12.90
C ILE A 342 13.80 -8.44 13.71
N GLU A 343 14.50 -7.31 13.77
CA GLU A 343 15.69 -7.15 14.62
C GLU A 343 15.33 -7.18 16.10
N ARG A 344 14.18 -6.61 16.50
CA ARG A 344 13.74 -6.64 17.90
C ARG A 344 13.44 -8.07 18.37
N VAL A 345 12.79 -8.87 17.53
CA VAL A 345 12.42 -10.27 17.84
C VAL A 345 13.62 -11.20 17.72
N CYS A 346 14.40 -11.09 16.63
CA CYS A 346 15.40 -12.09 16.26
C CYS A 346 16.85 -11.65 16.49
N GLY A 347 17.11 -10.38 16.81
CA GLY A 347 18.47 -9.81 16.82
C GLY A 347 19.41 -10.34 17.91
N LYS A 348 18.94 -11.19 18.82
CA LYS A 348 19.78 -11.96 19.75
C LYS A 348 20.35 -13.24 19.14
N ILE A 349 19.73 -13.73 18.07
CA ILE A 349 19.98 -15.04 17.47
C ILE A 349 20.52 -14.85 16.05
N ILE A 350 20.03 -13.85 15.32
CA ILE A 350 20.43 -13.56 13.95
C ILE A 350 21.29 -12.30 13.93
N GLU A 351 22.43 -12.38 13.23
CA GLU A 351 23.28 -11.21 13.00
C GLU A 351 22.54 -10.19 12.13
N LYS A 352 22.54 -8.92 12.55
CA LYS A 352 21.89 -7.83 11.80
C LYS A 352 22.38 -7.72 10.35
N THR A 353 23.63 -8.09 10.10
CA THR A 353 24.24 -8.10 8.76
C THR A 353 23.60 -9.09 7.80
N SER A 354 22.80 -10.04 8.30
CA SER A 354 22.05 -10.99 7.49
C SER A 354 20.64 -10.50 7.13
N ILE A 355 20.25 -9.29 7.55
CA ILE A 355 18.92 -8.71 7.29
C ILE A 355 19.05 -7.57 6.28
N TYR A 356 18.31 -7.69 5.17
CA TYR A 356 18.38 -6.82 4.00
C TYR A 356 17.05 -6.09 3.80
N HIS A 357 16.98 -4.82 4.23
CA HIS A 357 15.83 -3.95 3.97
C HIS A 357 15.87 -3.39 2.54
N LEU A 358 15.04 -3.95 1.65
CA LEU A 358 15.00 -3.59 0.23
C LEU A 358 14.25 -2.28 -0.06
N ASN A 359 13.40 -1.84 0.87
CA ASN A 359 12.65 -0.58 0.80
C ASN A 359 13.26 0.54 1.68
N GLY A 360 14.40 0.26 2.31
CA GLY A 360 14.94 1.07 3.39
C GLY A 360 14.33 0.73 4.75
N SER A 361 14.84 1.36 5.80
CA SER A 361 14.50 1.10 7.19
C SER A 361 14.20 2.41 7.93
N VAL A 362 13.46 2.33 9.04
CA VAL A 362 13.32 3.44 10.00
C VAL A 362 14.67 3.89 10.57
N ASN A 363 15.72 3.10 10.43
CA ASN A 363 17.08 3.47 10.80
C ASN A 363 17.92 3.97 9.61
N ASP A 364 17.43 3.93 8.38
CA ASP A 364 18.18 4.42 7.23
C ASP A 364 17.92 5.92 6.99
N PHE A 365 18.99 6.65 6.71
CA PHE A 365 18.97 8.06 6.38
C PHE A 365 19.73 8.33 5.09
N TYR A 366 19.10 9.10 4.22
CA TYR A 366 19.61 9.49 2.93
C TYR A 366 20.18 10.91 2.95
N ASN A 367 21.38 11.05 2.41
CA ASN A 367 22.00 12.34 2.13
C ASN A 367 21.77 12.71 0.66
N PRO A 368 20.82 13.60 0.36
CA PRO A 368 20.50 13.96 -1.02
C PRO A 368 21.58 14.80 -1.72
N TYR A 369 22.52 15.39 -0.98
CA TYR A 369 23.64 16.12 -1.58
C TYR A 369 24.74 15.18 -2.09
N LYS A 370 25.01 14.11 -1.35
CA LYS A 370 26.06 13.12 -1.70
C LYS A 370 25.52 11.90 -2.44
N ASN A 371 24.20 11.71 -2.43
CA ASN A 371 23.54 10.48 -2.87
C ASN A 371 24.08 9.24 -2.13
N THR A 372 24.03 9.28 -0.80
CA THR A 372 24.52 8.19 0.07
C THR A 372 23.50 7.86 1.14
N VAL A 373 23.38 6.58 1.48
CA VAL A 373 22.57 6.09 2.60
C VAL A 373 23.46 5.78 3.80
N ILE A 374 23.04 6.20 4.98
CA ILE A 374 23.68 5.99 6.28
C ILE A 374 22.69 5.24 7.17
N HIS A 375 23.14 4.22 7.88
CA HIS A 375 22.32 3.51 8.86
C HIS A 375 22.55 4.11 10.27
N ASP A 376 21.48 4.29 11.02
CA ASP A 376 21.49 4.82 12.38
C ASP A 376 21.65 3.70 13.41
N ASP A 377 22.89 3.39 13.75
CA ASP A 377 23.19 2.38 14.78
C ASP A 377 23.06 2.93 16.22
N ASP A 378 23.26 4.24 16.45
CA ASP A 378 23.44 4.84 17.79
C ASP A 378 22.97 6.32 17.91
N GLY A 379 22.12 6.83 17.02
CA GLY A 379 21.72 8.25 16.99
C GLY A 379 22.81 9.19 16.43
N LYS A 380 23.73 8.66 15.60
CA LYS A 380 24.93 9.37 15.11
C LYS A 380 24.78 9.90 13.69
N ILE A 381 23.60 10.41 13.35
CA ILE A 381 23.38 11.02 12.03
C ILE A 381 24.12 12.37 11.93
N PRO A 382 25.00 12.57 10.94
CA PRO A 382 25.72 13.83 10.79
C PRO A 382 24.77 15.01 10.61
N THR A 383 25.03 16.12 11.30
CA THR A 383 24.18 17.32 11.28
C THR A 383 24.77 18.47 10.45
N ASP A 384 25.92 18.25 9.82
CA ASP A 384 26.58 19.19 8.92
C ASP A 384 25.87 19.30 7.55
N GLN A 385 24.99 18.36 7.24
CA GLN A 385 24.16 18.30 6.05
C GLN A 385 22.76 17.81 6.41
N ILE A 386 21.78 18.11 5.54
CA ILE A 386 20.41 17.62 5.71
C ILE A 386 20.40 16.14 5.36
N HIS A 387 19.94 15.33 6.29
CA HIS A 387 19.66 13.91 6.09
C HIS A 387 18.15 13.70 6.24
N VAL A 388 17.59 12.86 5.37
CA VAL A 388 16.16 12.52 5.37
C VAL A 388 15.98 11.03 5.59
N PRO A 389 14.93 10.57 6.28
CA PRO A 389 14.64 9.15 6.37
C PRO A 389 14.57 8.51 5.00
N PHE A 390 15.18 7.34 4.86
CA PHE A 390 15.21 6.62 3.60
C PHE A 390 14.15 5.52 3.62
N MET A 391 12.93 5.91 3.24
CA MET A 391 11.78 5.01 3.09
C MET A 391 11.25 5.15 1.67
N LEU A 392 11.52 4.13 0.86
CA LEU A 392 11.07 4.10 -0.53
C LEU A 392 9.78 3.28 -0.64
N THR A 393 8.69 3.94 -1.03
CA THR A 393 7.49 3.23 -1.52
C THR A 393 7.81 2.37 -2.71
N GLN A 394 6.95 1.37 -2.99
CA GLN A 394 6.88 0.66 -4.27
C GLN A 394 7.12 1.65 -5.40
N SER A 395 8.24 1.50 -6.12
CA SER A 395 8.77 2.50 -7.05
C SER A 395 9.71 1.81 -8.03
N GLY A 396 9.63 2.18 -9.30
CA GLY A 396 10.47 1.58 -10.34
C GLY A 396 11.96 1.95 -10.23
N VAL A 397 12.31 3.00 -9.49
CA VAL A 397 13.69 3.52 -9.43
C VAL A 397 14.48 3.08 -8.20
N LYS A 398 13.90 2.27 -7.28
CA LYS A 398 14.51 1.95 -5.98
C LYS A 398 15.96 1.45 -6.05
N PRO A 399 16.31 0.45 -6.90
CA PRO A 399 17.68 -0.07 -6.92
C PRO A 399 18.71 0.94 -7.41
N LEU A 400 18.28 1.97 -8.14
CA LEU A 400 19.13 2.98 -8.77
C LEU A 400 19.22 4.27 -7.96
N THR A 401 18.53 4.35 -6.81
CA THR A 401 18.56 5.54 -5.96
C THR A 401 19.96 5.82 -5.43
N SER A 402 20.64 4.79 -4.90
CA SER A 402 22.04 4.88 -4.44
C SER A 402 22.77 3.55 -4.63
N ILE A 403 24.10 3.61 -4.72
CA ILE A 403 24.96 2.41 -4.81
C ILE A 403 24.74 1.49 -3.60
N SER A 404 24.57 2.05 -2.39
CA SER A 404 24.30 1.26 -1.18
C SER A 404 23.05 0.40 -1.32
N MET A 405 21.99 0.93 -1.95
CA MET A 405 20.79 0.14 -2.21
C MET A 405 20.99 -0.90 -3.29
N SER A 406 21.67 -0.58 -4.40
CA SER A 406 21.97 -1.58 -5.42
C SER A 406 22.72 -2.77 -4.82
N ARG A 407 23.69 -2.49 -3.93
CA ARG A 407 24.44 -3.54 -3.22
C ARG A 407 23.56 -4.43 -2.35
N ARG A 408 22.58 -3.88 -1.61
CA ARG A 408 21.65 -4.71 -0.81
C ARG A 408 20.88 -5.71 -1.66
N TYR A 409 20.42 -5.31 -2.85
CA TYR A 409 19.72 -6.20 -3.76
C TYR A 409 20.64 -7.31 -4.31
N VAL A 410 21.85 -6.93 -4.74
CA VAL A 410 22.83 -7.88 -5.30
C VAL A 410 23.31 -8.86 -4.22
N GLU A 411 23.66 -8.37 -3.03
CA GLU A 411 24.15 -9.20 -1.93
C GLU A 411 23.05 -10.17 -1.45
N LEU A 412 21.78 -9.74 -1.38
CA LEU A 412 20.66 -10.63 -1.07
C LEU A 412 20.46 -11.70 -2.15
N PHE A 413 20.50 -11.31 -3.43
CA PHE A 413 20.39 -12.26 -4.55
C PHE A 413 21.50 -13.31 -4.50
N ASP A 414 22.75 -12.89 -4.33
CA ASP A 414 23.90 -13.79 -4.25
C ASP A 414 23.77 -14.75 -3.06
N LYS A 415 23.24 -14.27 -1.93
CA LYS A 415 22.96 -15.11 -0.76
C LYS A 415 21.84 -16.11 -1.01
N PHE A 416 20.74 -15.71 -1.64
CA PHE A 416 19.65 -16.63 -2.00
C PHE A 416 20.09 -17.67 -3.04
N LYS A 417 21.08 -17.36 -3.88
CA LYS A 417 21.69 -18.36 -4.76
C LYS A 417 22.41 -19.49 -3.99
N GLU A 418 22.82 -19.26 -2.76
CA GLU A 418 23.48 -20.26 -1.91
C GLU A 418 22.52 -21.13 -1.08
N THR A 419 21.20 -20.85 -1.12
CA THR A 419 20.20 -21.57 -0.32
C THR A 419 19.61 -22.78 -1.03
N ASP A 420 19.08 -23.73 -0.27
CA ASP A 420 18.37 -24.90 -0.80
C ASP A 420 16.95 -24.51 -1.23
N ALA A 421 16.30 -23.61 -0.48
CA ALA A 421 14.98 -23.07 -0.79
C ALA A 421 14.85 -21.61 -0.35
N ILE A 422 13.92 -20.90 -0.96
CA ILE A 422 13.54 -19.54 -0.61
C ILE A 422 12.09 -19.55 -0.13
N ILE A 423 11.80 -18.85 0.95
CA ILE A 423 10.45 -18.78 1.54
C ILE A 423 10.01 -17.33 1.62
N ALA A 424 8.97 -16.97 0.89
CA ALA A 424 8.36 -15.63 0.89
C ALA A 424 7.09 -15.62 1.74
N ILE A 425 7.05 -14.76 2.76
CA ILE A 425 6.02 -14.76 3.81
C ILE A 425 5.32 -13.41 3.86
N GLY A 426 4.00 -13.41 3.68
CA GLY A 426 3.19 -12.18 3.77
C GLY A 426 3.57 -11.12 2.72
N TYR A 427 4.28 -11.52 1.68
CA TYR A 427 4.63 -10.67 0.55
C TYR A 427 3.62 -10.87 -0.59
N ASN A 428 2.99 -9.79 -1.01
CA ASN A 428 2.08 -9.81 -2.15
C ASN A 428 2.84 -9.37 -3.39
N PHE A 429 3.26 -10.33 -4.21
CA PHE A 429 3.82 -10.06 -5.54
C PHE A 429 2.81 -9.18 -6.31
N ASN A 430 3.23 -8.00 -6.70
CA ASN A 430 2.43 -6.99 -7.41
C ASN A 430 3.31 -6.27 -8.43
N ILE A 431 2.70 -5.55 -9.36
CA ILE A 431 3.42 -4.89 -10.46
C ILE A 431 4.32 -3.73 -9.98
N ASP A 432 4.01 -3.14 -8.83
CA ASP A 432 4.65 -1.95 -8.30
C ASP A 432 6.06 -2.26 -7.73
N ASP A 433 6.29 -3.52 -7.32
CA ASP A 433 7.58 -4.05 -6.88
C ASP A 433 8.23 -4.99 -7.92
N ASN A 434 8.06 -4.71 -9.21
CA ASN A 434 8.62 -5.53 -10.29
C ASN A 434 10.13 -5.78 -10.20
N HIS A 435 10.89 -4.90 -9.54
CA HIS A 435 12.32 -5.09 -9.30
C HIS A 435 12.60 -6.22 -8.27
N ILE A 436 11.78 -6.34 -7.22
CA ILE A 436 11.83 -7.47 -6.28
C ILE A 436 11.30 -8.72 -6.99
N ASN A 437 10.20 -8.64 -7.73
CA ASN A 437 9.69 -9.78 -8.52
C ASN A 437 10.74 -10.30 -9.50
N GLY A 438 11.49 -9.39 -10.14
CA GLY A 438 12.59 -9.73 -11.05
C GLY A 438 13.73 -10.49 -10.36
N LEU A 439 14.07 -10.11 -9.12
CA LEU A 439 15.04 -10.82 -8.29
C LEU A 439 14.59 -12.28 -8.06
N PHE A 440 13.35 -12.49 -7.63
CA PHE A 440 12.80 -13.85 -7.42
C PHE A 440 12.69 -14.63 -8.72
N ARG A 441 12.21 -13.99 -9.79
CA ARG A 441 12.07 -14.59 -11.11
C ARG A 441 13.42 -15.14 -11.58
N GLN A 442 14.48 -14.36 -11.46
CA GLN A 442 15.82 -14.75 -11.88
C GLN A 442 16.36 -15.91 -11.02
N LEU A 443 16.12 -15.93 -9.71
CA LEU A 443 16.50 -17.04 -8.84
C LEU A 443 15.81 -18.36 -9.23
N ILE A 444 14.55 -18.28 -9.66
CA ILE A 444 13.78 -19.46 -10.08
C ILE A 444 14.20 -19.90 -11.49
N GLU A 445 14.16 -18.99 -12.48
CA GLU A 445 14.41 -19.31 -13.89
C GLU A 445 15.86 -19.68 -14.19
N ASP A 446 16.80 -18.86 -13.72
CA ASP A 446 18.20 -18.99 -14.13
C ASP A 446 19.02 -19.82 -13.14
N GLU A 447 18.66 -19.76 -11.85
CA GLU A 447 19.40 -20.44 -10.77
C GLU A 447 18.68 -21.70 -10.24
N GLY A 448 17.46 -21.99 -10.74
CA GLY A 448 16.71 -23.19 -10.41
C GLY A 448 16.26 -23.29 -8.95
N LYS A 449 16.02 -22.16 -8.28
CA LYS A 449 15.64 -22.13 -6.86
C LYS A 449 14.18 -22.44 -6.64
N THR A 450 13.94 -23.32 -5.66
CA THR A 450 12.60 -23.59 -5.14
C THR A 450 12.09 -22.43 -4.29
N LEU A 451 10.91 -21.91 -4.62
CA LEU A 451 10.19 -20.88 -3.89
C LEU A 451 8.98 -21.47 -3.17
N PHE A 452 8.88 -21.22 -1.88
CA PHE A 452 7.66 -21.40 -1.09
C PHE A 452 7.01 -20.05 -0.84
N TRP A 453 5.75 -19.88 -1.26
CA TRP A 453 4.97 -18.68 -1.02
C TRP A 453 3.92 -18.93 0.06
N VAL A 454 4.13 -18.33 1.24
CA VAL A 454 3.22 -18.45 2.39
C VAL A 454 2.18 -17.33 2.33
N THR A 455 0.93 -17.71 2.15
CA THR A 455 -0.20 -16.78 1.98
C THR A 455 -1.39 -17.20 2.85
N PRO A 456 -2.23 -16.26 3.32
CA PRO A 456 -3.46 -16.59 4.01
C PRO A 456 -4.40 -17.47 3.17
N ILE A 457 -5.18 -18.31 3.86
CA ILE A 457 -6.36 -18.95 3.28
C ILE A 457 -7.33 -17.86 2.80
N ASP A 458 -7.91 -18.09 1.63
CA ASP A 458 -8.77 -17.18 0.86
C ASP A 458 -9.74 -18.04 0.03
N GLU A 459 -10.77 -17.47 -0.58
CA GLU A 459 -11.72 -18.23 -1.42
C GLU A 459 -11.08 -18.73 -2.74
N LYS A 460 -9.92 -18.18 -3.10
CA LYS A 460 -9.19 -18.52 -4.32
C LYS A 460 -8.60 -19.93 -4.25
N SER A 461 -8.69 -20.67 -5.35
CA SER A 461 -8.05 -21.98 -5.49
C SER A 461 -6.55 -21.85 -5.74
N ASP A 462 -5.79 -22.89 -5.41
CA ASP A 462 -4.33 -22.92 -5.59
C ASP A 462 -3.95 -22.70 -7.06
N GLY A 463 -4.68 -23.33 -7.99
CA GLY A 463 -4.45 -23.12 -9.42
C GLY A 463 -4.66 -21.67 -9.88
N HIS A 464 -5.62 -20.95 -9.27
CA HIS A 464 -5.81 -19.52 -9.54
C HIS A 464 -4.67 -18.68 -8.96
N LEU A 465 -4.20 -19.01 -7.75
CA LEU A 465 -3.07 -18.32 -7.11
C LEU A 465 -1.76 -18.56 -7.88
N THR A 466 -1.49 -19.78 -8.32
CA THR A 466 -0.32 -20.12 -9.16
C THR A 466 -0.35 -19.32 -10.45
N LYS A 467 -1.49 -19.30 -11.16
CA LYS A 467 -1.62 -18.53 -12.40
C LYS A 467 -1.43 -17.04 -12.16
N THR A 468 -1.98 -16.52 -11.07
CA THR A 468 -1.80 -15.11 -10.69
C THR A 468 -0.32 -14.80 -10.42
N LEU A 469 0.38 -15.69 -9.70
CA LEU A 469 1.80 -15.53 -9.42
C LEU A 469 2.64 -15.59 -10.70
N GLU A 470 2.32 -16.53 -11.60
CA GLU A 470 2.95 -16.64 -12.93
C GLU A 470 2.77 -15.37 -13.75
N GLU A 471 1.57 -14.79 -13.80
CA GLU A 471 1.30 -13.55 -14.52
C GLU A 471 2.07 -12.36 -13.93
N LYS A 472 2.07 -12.25 -12.60
CA LYS A 472 2.70 -11.11 -11.90
C LYS A 472 4.23 -11.17 -11.90
N MET A 473 4.81 -12.36 -11.71
CA MET A 473 6.26 -12.56 -11.77
C MET A 473 6.78 -12.83 -13.18
N ARG A 474 5.87 -13.06 -14.15
CA ARG A 474 6.18 -13.41 -15.54
C ARG A 474 6.96 -14.73 -15.67
N LEU A 475 6.60 -15.72 -14.84
CA LEU A 475 7.24 -17.03 -14.82
C LEU A 475 6.78 -17.90 -16.00
N PRO A 476 7.68 -18.60 -16.70
CA PRO A 476 7.31 -19.58 -17.71
C PRO A 476 6.76 -20.84 -17.04
N THR A 477 5.92 -21.58 -17.76
CA THR A 477 5.34 -22.83 -17.26
C THR A 477 6.40 -23.90 -16.95
N SER A 478 7.61 -23.80 -17.53
CA SER A 478 8.70 -24.74 -17.30
C SER A 478 9.27 -24.74 -15.88
N VAL A 479 9.00 -23.71 -15.08
CA VAL A 479 9.49 -23.61 -13.68
C VAL A 479 8.38 -23.78 -12.65
N ARG A 480 7.18 -24.19 -13.07
CA ARG A 480 6.02 -24.34 -12.18
C ARG A 480 6.29 -25.29 -11.02
N ASP A 481 7.04 -26.37 -11.25
CA ASP A 481 7.37 -27.36 -10.21
C ASP A 481 8.33 -26.82 -9.14
N GLN A 482 8.94 -25.65 -9.36
CA GLN A 482 9.80 -24.98 -8.39
C GLN A 482 9.03 -24.03 -7.47
N VAL A 483 7.73 -23.83 -7.70
CA VAL A 483 6.92 -22.85 -6.98
C VAL A 483 5.81 -23.55 -6.21
N HIS A 484 5.89 -23.48 -4.89
CA HIS A 484 4.94 -24.11 -3.98
C HIS A 484 4.17 -23.06 -3.19
N ILE A 485 2.86 -23.22 -3.08
CA ILE A 485 1.99 -22.34 -2.31
C ILE A 485 1.69 -23.01 -0.98
N VAL A 486 1.92 -22.30 0.13
CA VAL A 486 1.61 -22.77 1.48
C VAL A 486 0.53 -21.86 2.04
N ARG A 487 -0.67 -22.42 2.22
CA ARG A 487 -1.84 -21.67 2.67
C ARG A 487 -2.02 -21.82 4.15
N VAL A 488 -2.24 -20.71 4.84
CA VAL A 488 -2.30 -20.70 6.31
C VAL A 488 -3.45 -19.88 6.86
N ASN A 489 -3.99 -20.29 7.99
CA ASN A 489 -4.89 -19.46 8.77
C ASN A 489 -4.15 -18.19 9.26
N ARG A 490 -4.81 -17.03 9.22
CA ARG A 490 -4.19 -15.74 9.54
C ARG A 490 -3.69 -15.64 10.97
N GLU A 491 -4.39 -16.25 11.92
CA GLU A 491 -4.09 -16.18 13.35
C GLU A 491 -3.14 -17.30 13.76
N SER A 492 -3.51 -18.55 13.52
CA SER A 492 -2.74 -19.71 13.95
C SER A 492 -1.50 -19.99 13.09
N ARG A 493 -1.46 -19.45 11.86
CA ARG A 493 -0.39 -19.67 10.86
C ARG A 493 -0.17 -21.15 10.51
N GLN A 494 -1.21 -21.95 10.76
CA GLN A 494 -1.27 -23.36 10.44
C GLN A 494 -1.98 -23.57 9.10
N THR A 495 -1.57 -24.62 8.41
CA THR A 495 -2.25 -25.17 7.23
C THR A 495 -3.57 -25.84 7.62
N ASP A 496 -4.38 -26.21 6.64
CA ASP A 496 -5.63 -26.94 6.87
C ASP A 496 -5.41 -28.29 7.57
N ASP A 497 -4.24 -28.89 7.40
CA ASP A 497 -3.81 -30.12 8.07
C ASP A 497 -3.35 -29.90 9.53
N GLY A 498 -3.43 -28.66 10.03
CA GLY A 498 -3.04 -28.28 11.39
C GLY A 498 -1.52 -28.14 11.61
N LEU A 499 -0.71 -28.32 10.55
CA LEU A 499 0.73 -28.14 10.62
C LEU A 499 1.11 -26.66 10.49
N LEU A 500 2.08 -26.22 11.30
CA LEU A 500 2.66 -24.89 11.13
C LEU A 500 3.36 -24.80 9.76
N TRP A 501 3.33 -23.63 9.12
CA TRP A 501 3.93 -23.43 7.80
C TRP A 501 5.39 -23.90 7.69
N VAL A 502 6.18 -23.70 8.76
CA VAL A 502 7.58 -24.14 8.83
C VAL A 502 7.69 -25.65 8.66
N ASP A 503 6.83 -26.39 9.38
CA ASP A 503 6.85 -27.85 9.40
C ASP A 503 6.35 -28.42 8.07
N GLN A 504 5.34 -27.79 7.46
CA GLN A 504 4.84 -28.16 6.13
C GLN A 504 5.93 -28.06 5.06
N ILE A 505 6.69 -26.96 5.05
CA ILE A 505 7.77 -26.75 4.08
C ILE A 505 8.86 -27.82 4.24
N ARG A 506 9.22 -28.15 5.48
CA ARG A 506 10.20 -29.21 5.76
C ARG A 506 9.73 -30.57 5.27
N ALA A 507 8.46 -30.91 5.51
CA ALA A 507 7.89 -32.17 5.02
C ALA A 507 7.98 -32.25 3.50
N THR A 508 7.61 -31.17 2.81
CA THR A 508 7.65 -31.10 1.33
C THR A 508 9.07 -31.27 0.77
N LEU A 509 10.06 -30.63 1.40
CA LEU A 509 11.47 -30.75 1.00
C LEU A 509 12.06 -32.13 1.30
N ALA A 510 11.64 -32.76 2.41
CA ALA A 510 12.06 -34.11 2.76
C ALA A 510 11.53 -35.13 1.72
N GLU A 511 10.26 -35.05 1.33
CA GLU A 511 9.67 -35.92 0.31
C GLU A 511 10.37 -35.79 -1.05
N SER A 512 10.64 -34.56 -1.48
CA SER A 512 11.36 -34.26 -2.73
C SER A 512 12.80 -34.82 -2.75
N SER A 513 13.46 -34.87 -1.58
CA SER A 513 14.81 -35.43 -1.44
C SER A 513 14.83 -36.96 -1.53
N VAL A 514 13.74 -37.63 -1.12
CA VAL A 514 13.61 -39.09 -1.19
C VAL A 514 13.34 -39.53 -2.63
N GLU A 515 12.41 -38.88 -3.34
CA GLU A 515 12.09 -39.19 -4.74
C GLU A 515 13.28 -39.01 -5.69
N SER A 516 14.10 -37.97 -5.48
CA SER A 516 15.32 -37.73 -6.27
C SER A 516 16.45 -38.72 -5.96
N SER A 517 16.41 -39.40 -4.82
CA SER A 517 17.37 -40.45 -4.45
C SER A 517 16.98 -41.83 -4.99
N GLU A 518 15.69 -42.10 -5.19
CA GLU A 518 15.18 -43.34 -5.79
C GLU A 518 15.20 -43.32 -7.33
N ALA A 519 15.29 -42.12 -7.94
CA ALA A 519 15.40 -41.93 -9.38
C ALA A 519 16.85 -41.92 -9.94
N LYS A 520 17.86 -42.07 -9.09
CA LYS A 520 19.29 -42.21 -9.46
C LYS A 520 19.77 -43.64 -9.24
#